data_AF-A0A936BTJ2-F1
#
_entry.id   AF-A0A936BTJ2-F1
#
_cell.length_a   1.000
_cell.length_b   1.000
_cell.length_c   1.000
_cell.angle_alpha   90.00
_cell.angle_beta   90.00
_cell.angle_gamma   90.00
#
_symmetry.space_group_name_H-M   'P 1'
#
loop_
_entity.id
_entity.type
_entity.pdbx_description
1 polymer ?
#
loop_
_entity_poly.entity_id
_entity_poly.type
_entity_poly.pdbx_seq_one_letter_code
_entity_poly.pdbx_strand_id
1 'polypeptide(L)' 'MSGSLRDERLFAKTATEAEAKDAALALPKVQEFTTDRTIRKVIFAPRRILNLVVG' A
#
# COMPACT_ATOMS: atom_id res chain seq x y z
N MET A 1 16.94 1.97 -4.74
CA MET A 1 16.47 2.70 -3.55
C MET A 1 14.94 2.66 -3.53
N SER A 2 14.32 1.99 -2.57
CA SER A 2 12.85 1.97 -2.42
C SER A 2 12.49 1.91 -0.94
N GLY A 3 12.43 3.09 -0.30
CA GLY A 3 12.14 3.21 1.13
C GLY A 3 11.62 4.60 1.51
N SER A 4 10.75 5.19 0.70
CA SER A 4 10.12 6.49 1.01
C SER A 4 8.65 6.30 1.34
N LEU A 5 8.22 6.79 2.49
CA LEU A 5 6.82 6.85 2.91
C LEU A 5 6.09 7.84 1.99
N ARG A 6 5.13 7.36 1.18
CA ARG A 6 4.48 8.18 0.13
C ARG A 6 3.15 8.78 0.57
N ASP A 7 2.47 8.12 1.50
CA ASP A 7 1.21 8.60 2.05
C ASP A 7 0.99 7.95 3.42
N GLU A 8 0.39 8.69 4.35
CA GLU A 8 -0.02 8.19 5.66
C GLU A 8 -1.54 8.30 5.76
N ARG A 9 -2.23 7.15 5.83
CA ARG A 9 -3.65 7.09 6.20
C ARG A 9 -3.88 6.03 7.27
N LEU A 10 -4.71 6.41 8.24
CA LEU A 10 -5.26 5.52 9.27
C LEU A 10 -6.32 4.62 8.63
N PHE A 11 -5.94 3.38 8.30
CA PHE A 11 -6.92 2.34 7.95
C PHE A 11 -7.61 1.79 9.20
N ALA A 12 -8.87 1.36 9.05
CA ALA A 12 -9.65 0.77 10.13
C ALA A 12 -8.97 -0.48 10.71
N LYS A 13 -9.05 -0.63 12.03
CA LYS A 13 -8.26 -1.55 12.88
C LYS A 13 -8.38 -3.05 12.55
N THR A 14 -9.35 -3.43 11.72
CA THR A 14 -9.74 -4.82 11.42
C THR A 14 -9.53 -5.21 9.96
N ALA A 15 -8.99 -4.33 9.12
CA ALA A 15 -8.79 -4.63 7.70
C ALA A 15 -7.84 -5.83 7.54
N THR A 16 -8.23 -6.80 6.73
CA THR A 16 -7.37 -7.89 6.28
C THR A 16 -6.34 -7.39 5.27
N GLU A 17 -5.29 -8.18 4.98
CA GLU A 17 -4.29 -7.82 3.97
C GLU A 17 -4.92 -7.50 2.61
N ALA A 18 -5.91 -8.30 2.20
CA ALA A 18 -6.62 -8.12 0.94
C ALA A 18 -7.41 -6.81 0.91
N GLU A 19 -8.18 -6.51 1.96
CA GLU A 19 -8.94 -5.27 2.07
C GLU A 19 -8.03 -4.05 2.16
N ALA A 20 -6.92 -4.15 2.91
CA ALA A 20 -5.95 -3.07 3.01
C ALA A 20 -5.26 -2.80 1.66
N LYS A 21 -4.93 -3.87 0.91
CA LYS A 21 -4.37 -3.75 -0.43
C LYS A 21 -5.36 -3.10 -1.39
N ASP A 22 -6.62 -3.53 -1.40
CA ASP A 22 -7.65 -2.97 -2.27
C ASP A 22 -7.91 -1.49 -1.95
N ALA A 23 -8.06 -1.18 -0.66
CA ALA A 23 -8.26 0.19 -0.19
C ALA A 23 -7.04 1.09 -0.47
N ALA A 24 -5.83 0.55 -0.44
CA ALA A 24 -4.62 1.28 -0.85
C ALA A 24 -4.55 1.48 -2.36
N LEU A 25 -4.88 0.46 -3.16
CA LEU A 25 -4.92 0.56 -4.62
C LEU A 25 -6.05 1.46 -5.12
N ALA A 26 -7.09 1.70 -4.31
CA ALA A 26 -8.12 2.70 -4.59
C ALA A 26 -7.63 4.16 -4.39
N LEU A 27 -6.46 4.37 -3.79
CA LEU A 27 -5.93 5.72 -3.56
C LEU A 27 -5.25 6.26 -4.83
N PRO A 28 -5.62 7.47 -5.31
CA PRO A 28 -5.05 8.07 -6.52
C PRO A 28 -3.52 8.17 -6.46
N LYS A 29 -2.97 8.54 -5.29
CA LYS A 29 -1.52 8.61 -5.09
C LYS A 29 -0.85 7.25 -5.21
N VAL A 30 -1.46 6.18 -4.67
CA VAL A 30 -0.89 4.83 -4.79
C VAL A 30 -0.96 4.38 -6.25
N GLN A 31 -2.07 4.63 -6.93
CA GLN A 31 -2.23 4.37 -8.36
C GLN A 31 -1.17 5.08 -9.19
N GLU A 32 -0.84 6.34 -8.90
CA GLU A 32 0.25 7.06 -9.58
C GLU A 32 1.61 6.33 -9.47
N PHE A 33 1.86 5.65 -8.35
CA PHE A 33 3.09 4.86 -8.14
C PHE A 33 2.99 3.39 -8.53
N THR A 34 1.79 2.85 -8.79
CA THR A 34 1.55 1.45 -9.16
C THR A 34 1.06 1.26 -10.60
N THR A 35 0.56 2.30 -11.28
CA THR A 35 0.01 2.23 -12.64
C THR A 35 1.07 1.81 -13.65
N ASP A 36 2.26 2.40 -13.57
CA ASP A 36 3.38 2.09 -14.48
C ASP A 36 4.38 1.08 -13.88
N ARG A 37 4.02 0.40 -12.78
CA ARG A 37 4.95 -0.50 -12.07
C ARG A 37 4.29 -1.78 -11.58
N THR A 38 5.05 -2.88 -11.62
CA THR A 38 4.52 -4.16 -11.14
C THR A 38 4.74 -4.28 -9.64
N ILE A 39 3.68 -4.61 -8.90
CA ILE A 39 3.76 -4.88 -7.45
C ILE A 39 4.48 -6.23 -7.26
N ARG A 40 5.72 -6.18 -6.78
CA ARG A 40 6.55 -7.38 -6.54
C ARG A 40 6.30 -7.99 -5.17
N LYS A 41 6.00 -7.18 -4.17
CA LYS A 41 5.77 -7.64 -2.80
C LYS A 41 4.83 -6.71 -2.06
N VAL A 42 3.93 -7.30 -1.27
CA VAL A 42 3.05 -6.57 -0.37
C VAL A 42 3.46 -6.96 1.05
N ILE A 43 3.69 -5.97 1.90
CA ILE A 43 4.03 -6.18 3.31
C ILE A 43 2.95 -5.50 4.11
N PHE A 44 2.06 -6.30 4.71
CA PHE A 44 0.99 -5.82 5.55
C PHE A 44 1.34 -6.02 7.02
N ALA A 45 1.54 -4.91 7.72
CA ALA A 45 1.69 -4.89 9.17
C ALA A 45 0.39 -4.31 9.77
N PRO A 46 -0.54 -5.17 10.26
CA PRO A 46 -1.80 -4.71 10.81
C PRO A 46 -1.56 -3.71 11.96
N ARG A 47 -2.38 -2.65 12.01
CA ARG A 47 -2.27 -1.53 12.96
C ARG A 47 -1.00 -0.68 12.85
N ARG A 48 -0.19 -0.86 11.79
CA ARG A 48 1.10 -0.19 11.67
C ARG A 48 1.34 0.43 10.30
N ILE A 49 1.46 -0.39 9.25
CA ILE A 49 1.80 0.10 7.91
C ILE A 49 1.46 -0.94 6.83
N LEU A 50 1.06 -0.48 5.65
CA LEU A 50 1.04 -1.28 4.42
C LEU A 50 2.13 -0.76 3.50
N ASN A 51 3.07 -1.63 3.11
CA ASN A 51 4.14 -1.29 2.19
C ASN A 51 3.98 -2.07 0.88
N LEU A 52 3.86 -1.34 -0.22
CA LEU A 52 3.77 -1.89 -1.57
C LEU A 52 5.12 -1.74 -2.26
N VAL A 53 5.81 -2.85 -2.45
CA VAL A 53 7.08 -2.90 -3.17
C VAL A 53 6.77 -3.05 -4.65
N VAL A 54 7.02 -1.97 -5.39
CA VAL A 54 6.89 -1.89 -6.84
C VAL A 54 8.27 -1.90 -7.51
N GLY A 55 8.36 -2.49 -8.69
CA GLY A 55 9.57 -2.42 -9.52
C GLY A 55 9.32 -2.94 -10.92
#